data_AF-A0A819Y7S5-F1
#
_entry.id   AF-A0A819Y7S5-F1
#
_cell.length_a   1.000
_cell.length_b   1.000
_cell.length_c   1.000
_cell.angle_alpha   90.00
_cell.angle_beta   90.00
_cell.angle_gamma   90.00
#
_symmetry.space_group_name_H-M   'P 1'
#
loop_
_entity.id
_entity.type
_entity.pdbx_description
1 polymer ?
#
loop_
_entity_poly.entity_id
_entity_poly.type
_entity_poly.pdbx_seq_one_letter_code
_entity_poly.pdbx_strand_id
1 'polypeptide(L)'
;MNKFKLKAGFDRLPNEIILETWEYLSSNDIIYSFFNLNQRFNNLFMEQRRILQSFELPTSYSSFWEQSLSTMGFQIHTLILRHDNYLTPFHLFPNLKSIIISSKFFIDYEIVDAIMKNTS
;
A
#
# COMPACT_ATOMS: atom_id res chain seq x y z
N MET A 1 -8.80 -34.00 -31.12
CA MET A 1 -7.54 -33.38 -30.67
C MET A 1 -7.87 -32.43 -29.51
N ASN A 2 -7.72 -32.89 -28.27
CA ASN A 2 -8.07 -32.12 -27.07
C ASN A 2 -7.04 -31.00 -26.86
N LYS A 3 -7.47 -29.74 -27.01
CA LYS A 3 -6.70 -28.58 -26.55
C LYS A 3 -6.79 -28.52 -25.03
N PHE A 4 -5.82 -29.10 -24.33
CA PHE A 4 -5.56 -28.76 -22.93
C PHE A 4 -5.12 -27.29 -22.86
N LYS A 5 -6.10 -26.38 -22.77
CA LYS A 5 -5.85 -25.01 -22.31
C LYS A 5 -5.80 -25.05 -20.78
N LEU A 6 -4.66 -25.44 -20.22
CA LEU A 6 -4.34 -25.04 -18.85
C LEU A 6 -4.05 -23.54 -18.87
N LYS A 7 -5.09 -22.71 -18.86
CA LYS A 7 -4.98 -21.39 -18.25
C LYS A 7 -5.07 -21.61 -16.75
N ALA A 8 -3.99 -22.11 -16.16
CA ALA A 8 -3.83 -22.02 -14.71
C ALA A 8 -3.64 -20.54 -14.40
N GLY A 9 -4.73 -19.88 -14.00
CA GLY A 9 -4.66 -18.50 -13.50
C GLY A 9 -4.02 -18.49 -12.13
N PHE A 10 -3.36 -17.39 -11.78
CA PHE A 10 -2.79 -17.14 -10.45
C PHE A 10 -3.82 -17.41 -9.34
N ASP A 11 -5.09 -17.12 -9.61
CA ASP A 11 -6.27 -17.36 -8.77
C ASP A 11 -6.52 -18.82 -8.39
N ARG A 12 -5.84 -19.79 -9.02
CA ARG A 12 -5.95 -21.23 -8.69
C ARG A 12 -4.86 -21.71 -7.75
N LEU A 13 -3.82 -20.91 -7.51
CA LEU A 13 -2.78 -21.26 -6.55
C LEU A 13 -3.37 -21.33 -5.14
N PRO A 14 -2.87 -22.18 -4.22
CA PRO A 14 -3.23 -22.15 -2.80
C PRO A 14 -2.92 -20.80 -2.14
N ASN A 15 -3.61 -20.48 -1.03
CA ASN A 15 -3.43 -19.21 -0.32
C ASN A 15 -1.98 -19.04 0.15
N GLU A 16 -1.38 -20.13 0.61
CA GLU A 16 -0.02 -20.19 1.15
C GLU A 16 1.01 -19.77 0.09
N ILE A 17 0.86 -20.25 -1.14
CA ILE A 17 1.75 -19.91 -2.26
C ILE A 17 1.60 -18.44 -2.66
N ILE A 18 0.38 -17.91 -2.64
CA ILE A 18 0.10 -16.50 -2.92
C ILE A 18 0.77 -15.62 -1.86
N LEU A 19 0.56 -15.94 -0.58
CA LEU A 19 1.14 -15.20 0.53
C LEU A 19 2.68 -15.27 0.53
N GLU A 20 3.25 -16.44 0.23
CA GLU A 20 4.70 -16.60 0.07
C GLU A 20 5.23 -15.76 -1.09
N THR A 21 4.48 -15.64 -2.20
CA THR A 21 4.86 -14.75 -3.31
C THR A 21 4.85 -13.28 -2.87
N TRP A 22 3.88 -12.89 -2.06
CA TRP A 22 3.76 -11.53 -1.54
C TRP A 22 4.90 -11.14 -0.58
N GLU A 23 5.55 -12.09 0.08
CA GLU A 23 6.74 -11.82 0.91
C GLU A 23 7.90 -11.19 0.12
N TYR A 24 7.93 -11.39 -1.21
CA TYR A 24 8.94 -10.83 -2.10
C TYR A 24 8.52 -9.51 -2.77
N LEU A 25 7.31 -9.02 -2.47
CA LEU A 25 6.75 -7.81 -3.08
C LEU A 25 6.64 -6.68 -2.07
N SER A 26 6.74 -5.44 -2.56
CA SER A 26 6.41 -4.29 -1.73
C SER A 26 4.90 -4.21 -1.50
N SER A 27 4.48 -3.56 -0.41
CA SER A 27 3.04 -3.32 -0.17
C SER A 27 2.38 -2.61 -1.34
N ASN A 28 3.09 -1.69 -2.00
CA ASN A 28 2.59 -0.97 -3.16
C ASN A 28 2.34 -1.91 -4.35
N ASP A 29 3.27 -2.82 -4.63
CA ASP A 29 3.13 -3.79 -5.72
C ASP A 29 1.97 -4.75 -5.46
N ILE A 30 1.81 -5.18 -4.20
CA ILE A 30 0.71 -6.06 -3.80
C ILE A 30 -0.63 -5.36 -3.99
N ILE A 31 -0.76 -4.14 -3.46
CA ILE A 31 -1.98 -3.35 -3.58
C ILE A 31 -2.31 -3.11 -5.05
N TYR A 32 -1.36 -2.57 -5.81
CA TYR A 32 -1.58 -2.20 -7.19
C TYR A 32 -1.99 -3.39 -8.06
N SER A 33 -1.45 -4.58 -7.78
CA SER A 33 -1.67 -5.78 -8.59
C SER A 33 -2.89 -6.60 -8.15
N PHE A 34 -3.19 -6.66 -6.84
CA PHE A 34 -4.15 -7.63 -6.28
C PHE A 34 -5.33 -6.99 -5.55
N PHE A 35 -5.27 -5.71 -5.18
CA PHE A 35 -6.39 -5.05 -4.52
C PHE A 35 -7.59 -4.92 -5.48
N ASN A 36 -8.76 -5.32 -5.01
CA ASN A 36 -10.01 -5.36 -5.77
C ASN A 36 -10.01 -6.30 -6.99
N LEU A 37 -9.07 -7.24 -7.08
CA LEU A 37 -9.01 -8.22 -8.17
C LEU A 37 -10.15 -9.25 -8.07
N ASN A 38 -10.35 -9.82 -6.89
CA ASN A 38 -11.51 -10.63 -6.53
C ASN A 38 -11.65 -10.74 -5.01
N GLN A 39 -12.77 -11.32 -4.53
CA GLN A 39 -13.05 -11.45 -3.10
C GLN A 39 -11.97 -12.21 -2.33
N ARG A 40 -11.37 -13.24 -2.95
CA ARG A 40 -10.34 -14.06 -2.29
C ARG A 40 -9.08 -13.24 -2.00
N PHE A 41 -8.58 -12.48 -2.98
CA PHE A 41 -7.41 -11.62 -2.75
C PHE A 41 -7.69 -10.49 -1.76
N ASN A 42 -8.90 -9.91 -1.80
CA ASN A 42 -9.29 -8.90 -0.82
C ASN A 42 -9.27 -9.48 0.60
N ASN A 43 -9.78 -10.70 0.81
CA ASN A 43 -9.74 -11.35 2.12
C ASN A 43 -8.29 -11.60 2.58
N LEU A 44 -7.44 -12.15 1.69
CA LEU A 44 -6.01 -12.38 2.00
C LEU A 44 -5.29 -11.09 2.36
N PHE A 45 -5.60 -10.01 1.66
CA PHE A 45 -5.05 -8.69 1.93
C PHE A 45 -5.45 -8.16 3.31
N MET A 46 -6.73 -8.30 3.68
CA MET A 46 -7.25 -7.87 4.99
C MET A 46 -6.71 -8.71 6.15
N GLU A 47 -6.45 -10.00 5.93
CA GLU A 47 -5.85 -10.88 6.92
C GLU A 47 -4.39 -10.50 7.20
N GLN A 48 -3.68 -10.01 6.17
CA GLN A 48 -2.24 -9.78 6.24
C GLN A 48 -1.87 -8.36 6.65
N ARG A 49 -2.08 -8.08 7.94
CA ARG A 49 -1.79 -6.78 8.58
C ARG A 49 -0.39 -6.23 8.31
N ARG A 50 0.60 -7.08 8.10
CA ARG A 50 1.97 -6.65 7.81
C ARG A 50 2.04 -5.75 6.57
N ILE A 51 1.25 -6.06 5.55
CA ILE A 51 1.24 -5.33 4.27
C ILE A 51 0.88 -3.87 4.50
N LEU A 52 -0.06 -3.59 5.41
CA LEU A 52 -0.55 -2.25 5.69
C LEU A 52 0.07 -1.58 6.92
N GLN A 53 0.84 -2.31 7.73
CA GLN A 53 1.39 -1.76 8.98
C GLN A 53 2.34 -0.59 8.72
N SER A 54 3.19 -0.72 7.69
CA SER A 54 4.07 0.33 7.20
C SER A 54 3.86 0.49 5.71
N PHE A 55 3.28 1.62 5.31
CA PHE A 55 2.92 1.89 3.92
C PHE A 55 3.77 3.03 3.40
N GLU A 56 4.40 2.83 2.24
CA GLU A 56 5.16 3.87 1.56
C GLU A 56 4.27 4.58 0.54
N LEU A 57 4.06 5.88 0.70
CA LEU A 57 3.19 6.62 -0.21
C LEU A 57 3.80 6.59 -1.63
N PRO A 58 3.05 6.14 -2.65
CA PRO A 58 3.52 6.12 -4.03
C PRO A 58 3.68 7.55 -4.55
N THR A 59 4.72 7.78 -5.35
CA THR A 59 5.05 9.10 -5.90
C THR A 59 4.07 9.55 -6.99
N SER A 60 3.41 8.62 -7.68
CA SER A 60 2.34 8.91 -8.63
C SER A 60 0.97 8.74 -7.96
N TYR A 61 0.44 9.83 -7.40
CA TYR A 61 -0.90 9.82 -6.82
C TYR A 61 -1.98 9.81 -7.92
N SER A 62 -2.37 8.62 -8.35
CA SER A 62 -3.47 8.40 -9.31
C SER A 62 -4.81 8.21 -8.59
N SER A 63 -5.93 8.34 -9.32
CA SER A 63 -7.28 8.06 -8.81
C SER A 63 -7.42 6.65 -8.21
N PHE A 64 -6.64 5.68 -8.68
CA PHE A 64 -6.55 4.35 -8.10
C PHE A 64 -6.11 4.39 -6.63
N TRP A 65 -5.10 5.20 -6.29
CA TRP A 65 -4.58 5.30 -4.93
C TRP A 65 -5.56 6.00 -4.01
N GLU A 66 -6.22 7.05 -4.47
CA GLU A 66 -7.28 7.70 -3.69
C GLU A 66 -8.43 6.74 -3.36
N GLN A 67 -8.90 5.98 -4.36
CA GLN A 67 -9.95 4.99 -4.16
C GLN A 67 -9.50 3.83 -3.25
N SER A 68 -8.28 3.34 -3.44
CA SER A 68 -7.77 2.22 -2.65
C SER A 68 -7.53 2.63 -1.20
N LEU A 69 -6.88 3.78 -0.99
CA LEU A 69 -6.54 4.30 0.34
C LEU A 69 -7.77 4.81 1.10
N SER A 70 -8.80 5.32 0.43
CA SER A 70 -10.09 5.58 1.11
C SER A 70 -10.75 4.31 1.66
N THR A 71 -10.44 3.14 1.09
CA THR A 71 -10.97 1.85 1.56
C THR A 71 -10.13 1.24 2.68
N MET A 72 -8.80 1.35 2.62
CA MET A 72 -7.89 0.62 3.53
C MET A 72 -6.95 1.50 4.35
N GLY A 73 -6.95 2.82 4.12
CA GLY A 73 -6.04 3.76 4.76
C GLY A 73 -6.18 3.81 6.28
N PHE A 74 -7.37 3.50 6.81
CA PHE A 74 -7.60 3.34 8.24
C PHE A 74 -6.78 2.20 8.89
N GLN A 75 -6.24 1.26 8.11
CA GLN A 75 -5.41 0.17 8.65
C GLN A 75 -3.93 0.55 8.72
N ILE A 76 -3.55 1.64 8.08
CA ILE A 76 -2.18 2.13 8.03
C ILE A 76 -1.87 2.87 9.33
N HIS A 77 -0.87 2.37 10.03
CA HIS A 77 -0.40 2.95 11.30
C HIS A 77 0.92 3.71 11.14
N THR A 78 1.72 3.34 10.15
CA THR A 78 2.99 4.00 9.85
C THR A 78 3.01 4.37 8.38
N LEU A 79 3.22 5.66 8.10
CA LEU A 79 3.35 6.17 6.75
C LEU A 79 4.81 6.52 6.47
N ILE A 80 5.36 5.96 5.41
CA ILE A 80 6.71 6.27 4.93
C ILE A 80 6.57 7.29 3.80
N LEU A 81 7.08 8.49 4.05
CA LEU A 81 7.12 9.58 3.09
C LEU A 81 8.51 9.67 2.49
N ARG A 82 8.61 9.60 1.17
CA ARG A 82 9.84 9.99 0.48
C ARG A 82 9.92 11.51 0.40
N HIS A 83 11.14 12.03 0.38
CA HIS A 83 11.43 13.47 0.32
C HIS A 83 10.61 14.21 -0.75
N ASP A 84 10.26 13.59 -1.87
CA ASP A 84 9.51 14.18 -2.98
C ASP A 84 7.98 14.19 -2.81
N ASN A 85 7.43 13.54 -1.77
CA ASN A 85 5.98 13.31 -1.61
C ASN A 85 5.30 14.23 -0.59
N TYR A 86 5.32 15.54 -0.86
CA TYR A 86 4.80 16.56 0.06
C TYR A 86 3.26 16.67 0.09
N LEU A 87 2.58 16.23 -0.96
CA LEU A 87 1.11 16.27 -1.05
C LEU A 87 0.53 14.97 -0.49
N THR A 88 0.62 14.82 0.83
CA THR A 88 0.08 13.64 1.52
C THR A 88 -1.36 13.89 1.98
N PRO A 89 -2.34 13.09 1.54
CA PRO A 89 -3.73 13.20 1.97
C PRO A 89 -3.94 12.56 3.35
N PHE A 90 -3.49 13.22 4.42
CA PHE A 90 -3.53 12.66 5.79
C PHE A 90 -4.92 12.23 6.27
N HIS A 91 -5.98 12.85 5.74
CA HIS A 91 -7.37 12.48 6.03
C HIS A 91 -7.72 11.02 5.66
N LEU A 92 -6.95 10.38 4.78
CA LEU A 92 -7.13 8.97 4.42
C LEU A 92 -6.54 8.00 5.45
N PHE A 93 -5.75 8.48 6.41
CA PHE A 93 -5.03 7.67 7.39
C PHE A 93 -5.42 8.03 8.83
N PRO A 94 -6.69 7.84 9.25
CA PRO A 94 -7.18 8.31 10.55
C PRO A 94 -6.53 7.62 11.76
N ASN A 95 -5.91 6.45 11.57
CA ASN A 95 -5.27 5.68 12.63
C ASN A 95 -3.74 5.76 12.61
N LEU A 96 -3.19 6.77 11.91
CA LEU A 96 -1.77 6.99 11.79
C LEU A 96 -1.15 7.26 13.18
N LYS A 97 -0.12 6.49 13.53
CA LYS A 97 0.63 6.59 14.80
C LYS A 97 2.06 7.06 14.60
N SER A 98 2.61 6.90 13.40
CA SER A 98 3.99 7.24 13.08
C SER A 98 4.13 7.68 11.63
N ILE A 99 5.02 8.64 11.40
CA ILE A 99 5.46 9.07 10.08
C ILE A 99 6.97 8.89 10.02
N ILE A 100 7.45 8.21 9.00
CA ILE A 100 8.87 8.03 8.73
C ILE A 100 9.20 8.82 7.47
N ILE A 101 10.07 9.81 7.59
CA ILE A 101 10.54 10.58 6.44
C ILE A 101 11.85 9.97 5.95
N SER A 102 11.81 9.39 4.77
CA SER A 102 12.98 8.83 4.09
C SER A 102 13.52 9.84 3.09
N SER A 103 14.75 10.29 3.32
CA SER A 103 15.42 11.27 2.48
C SER A 103 16.87 10.88 2.23
N LYS A 104 17.34 11.13 1.01
CA LYS A 104 18.76 11.05 0.65
C LYS A 104 19.53 12.32 1.02
N PHE A 105 18.81 13.39 1.39
CA PHE A 105 19.33 14.71 1.70
C PHE A 105 18.92 15.15 3.10
N PHE A 106 19.55 16.21 3.60
CA PHE A 106 19.12 16.83 4.86
C PHE A 106 17.65 17.26 4.74
N ILE A 107 16.85 16.96 5.76
CA ILE A 107 15.44 17.33 5.80
C ILE A 107 15.38 18.72 6.45
N ASP A 108 14.94 19.71 5.67
CA ASP A 108 14.72 21.06 6.19
C ASP A 108 13.59 21.07 7.23
N TYR A 109 13.74 21.91 8.26
CA TYR A 109 12.74 22.10 9.29
C TYR A 109 11.40 22.57 8.72
N GLU A 110 11.43 23.37 7.64
CA GLU A 110 10.22 23.83 6.95
C GLU A 110 9.37 22.67 6.40
N ILE A 111 10.01 21.61 5.92
CA ILE A 111 9.33 20.41 5.41
C ILE A 111 8.64 19.68 6.56
N VAL A 112 9.33 19.53 7.69
CA VAL A 112 8.76 18.89 8.89
C VAL A 112 7.56 19.71 9.39
N ASP A 113 7.69 21.02 9.47
CA ASP A 113 6.61 21.91 9.91
C ASP A 113 5.39 21.84 8.97
N ALA A 114 5.61 21.78 7.65
CA ALA A 114 4.54 21.60 6.67
C ALA A 114 3.81 20.25 6.84
N ILE A 115 4.53 19.16 7.12
CA ILE A 115 3.93 17.85 7.38
C ILE A 115 3.07 17.92 8.66
N MET A 116 3.62 18.46 9.75
CA MET A 116 2.92 18.54 11.04
C MET A 116 1.64 19.38 10.95
N LYS A 117 1.67 20.49 10.21
CA LYS A 117 0.49 21.32 9.94
C LYS A 117 -0.61 20.60 9.18
N ASN A 118 -0.26 19.70 8.25
CA ASN A 118 -1.24 18.93 7.47
C ASN A 118 -1.78 17.69 8.22
N THR A 119 -1.19 17.33 9.36
CA THR A 119 -1.67 16.26 10.24
C THR A 119 -2.61 16.73 11.36
N SER A 120 -2.71 18.05 11.58
CA SER A 120 -3.48 18.70 12.65
C SER A 120 -4.91 19.01 12.21
#